data_AF-A0AAD7N167-F1
#
_entry.id   AF-A0AAD7N167-F1
#
_cell.length_a   1.000
_cell.length_b   1.000
_cell.length_c   1.000
_cell.angle_alpha   90.00
_cell.angle_beta   90.00
_cell.angle_gamma   90.00
#
_symmetry.space_group_name_H-M   'P 1'
#
loop_
_entity.id
_entity.type
_entity.pdbx_description
1 polymer ?
#
loop_
_entity_poly.entity_id
_entity_poly.type
_entity_poly.pdbx_seq_one_letter_code
_entity_poly.pdbx_strand_id
1 'polypeptide(L)'
;MCGARCSAVSDGRGPSCLITTATCLALLSEMYTTTALSATDSLDGTVQKRIRLTYKSSPIADFGVTYGSFDAPNEDRLAYFDVSDGTFYPGQDPADHYWIYFTTIKGDRILFDCGLFTFNMCDMVVAQPYNSPELPPLDFAPAFFRERTLDRSLPDLHTERRSMSVLRNDSLGRAMLQALHGGGGDSITIARAVSTFMEGLTARTVPMSDVAATVGYTKLYCDALALNLETEAWKKWPQSPQRVIEQDPGQLDDAYNEEESWFEYMKKWRAGSRTRKSLLLPL
;
A
#
# COMPACT_ATOMS: atom_id res chain seq x y z
N MET A 1 7.68 -10.90 -19.74
CA MET A 1 7.98 -9.50 -20.10
C MET A 1 8.30 -8.75 -18.81
N CYS A 2 9.36 -7.92 -18.84
CA CYS A 2 10.02 -7.24 -17.72
C CYS A 2 10.60 -8.13 -16.60
N GLY A 3 11.58 -8.95 -16.98
CA GLY A 3 12.56 -9.54 -16.05
C GLY A 3 13.64 -8.53 -15.66
N ALA A 4 13.26 -7.40 -15.07
CA ALA A 4 14.21 -6.56 -14.36
C ALA A 4 14.49 -7.24 -13.02
N ARG A 5 15.68 -7.84 -12.87
CA ARG A 5 16.19 -8.23 -11.55
C ARG A 5 16.27 -6.96 -10.71
N CYS A 6 15.29 -6.72 -9.86
CA CYS A 6 15.39 -5.77 -8.76
C CYS A 6 16.44 -6.30 -7.77
N SER A 7 17.72 -6.26 -8.13
CA SER A 7 18.85 -6.54 -7.25
C SER A 7 19.17 -5.33 -6.37
N ALA A 8 18.13 -4.63 -5.90
CA ALA A 8 18.27 -3.73 -4.78
C ALA A 8 18.03 -4.58 -3.55
N VAL A 9 19.11 -5.06 -2.94
CA VAL A 9 19.11 -5.42 -1.52
C VAL A 9 18.78 -4.13 -0.79
N SER A 10 17.48 -3.81 -0.73
CA SER A 10 16.94 -2.68 0.02
C SER A 10 17.17 -2.98 1.49
N ASP A 11 17.58 -1.97 2.26
CA ASP A 11 17.93 -2.00 3.69
C ASP A 11 16.78 -2.46 4.63
N GLY A 12 16.07 -3.55 4.32
CA GLY A 12 14.80 -3.92 4.95
C GLY A 12 13.64 -2.98 4.61
N ARG A 13 13.83 -2.01 3.71
CA ARG A 13 12.79 -1.03 3.32
C ARG A 13 11.68 -1.72 2.52
N GLY A 14 10.52 -1.92 3.15
CA GLY A 14 9.33 -2.43 2.47
C GLY A 14 8.73 -1.39 1.49
N PRO A 15 8.14 -1.82 0.37
CA PRO A 15 7.48 -0.93 -0.62
C PRO A 15 6.21 -0.24 -0.08
N SER A 16 5.81 -0.51 1.17
CA SER A 16 4.55 -0.04 1.75
C SER A 16 4.42 1.49 1.79
N CYS A 17 5.50 2.21 2.13
CA CYS A 17 5.49 3.68 2.12
C CYS A 17 5.21 4.25 0.72
N LEU A 18 5.74 3.61 -0.33
CA LEU A 18 5.57 4.06 -1.71
C LEU A 18 4.12 3.96 -2.13
N ILE A 19 3.51 2.79 -1.87
CA ILE A 19 2.14 2.48 -2.28
C ILE A 19 1.15 3.36 -1.51
N THR A 20 1.25 3.43 -0.18
CA THR A 20 0.35 4.25 0.64
C THR A 20 0.43 5.74 0.30
N THR A 21 1.65 6.26 0.08
CA THR A 21 1.85 7.64 -0.37
C THR A 21 1.26 7.87 -1.76
N ALA A 22 1.55 7.00 -2.72
CA ALA A 22 1.02 7.11 -4.09
C ALA A 22 -0.52 7.07 -4.12
N THR A 23 -1.15 6.18 -3.35
CA THR A 23 -2.61 6.14 -3.21
C THR A 23 -3.17 7.45 -2.66
N CYS A 24 -2.56 8.01 -1.61
CA CYS A 24 -3.01 9.29 -1.07
C CYS A 24 -2.81 10.45 -2.05
N LEU A 25 -1.73 10.47 -2.82
CA LEU A 25 -1.49 11.51 -3.84
C LEU A 25 -2.51 11.41 -4.98
N ALA A 26 -2.87 10.20 -5.42
CA ALA A 26 -3.91 10.00 -6.42
C ALA A 26 -5.29 10.47 -5.92
N LEU A 27 -5.64 10.16 -4.66
CA LEU A 27 -6.86 10.69 -4.02
C LEU A 27 -6.83 12.21 -3.93
N LEU A 28 -5.69 12.81 -3.57
CA LEU A 28 -5.53 14.26 -3.53
C LEU A 28 -5.77 14.86 -4.91
N SER A 29 -5.10 14.34 -5.95
CA SER A 29 -5.20 14.76 -7.34
C SER A 29 -6.64 14.69 -7.84
N GLU A 30 -7.19 13.48 -7.98
CA GLU A 30 -8.45 13.28 -8.72
C GLU A 30 -9.68 13.69 -7.93
N MET A 31 -9.64 13.44 -6.62
CA MET A 31 -10.76 13.80 -5.77
C MET A 31 -10.51 15.19 -5.21
N TYR A 32 -9.46 15.45 -4.44
CA TYR A 32 -9.45 16.64 -3.58
C TYR A 32 -9.00 17.96 -4.21
N THR A 33 -8.34 17.97 -5.36
CA THR A 33 -7.98 19.21 -6.08
C THR A 33 -9.03 19.67 -7.09
N THR A 34 -9.96 18.80 -7.50
CA THR A 34 -11.01 19.16 -8.46
C THR A 34 -12.00 20.16 -7.87
N THR A 35 -12.29 21.21 -8.63
CA THR A 35 -13.34 22.20 -8.37
C THR A 35 -14.60 21.82 -9.14
N ALA A 36 -15.78 22.12 -8.60
CA ALA A 36 -17.00 22.00 -9.39
C ALA A 36 -16.95 23.02 -10.53
N LEU A 37 -17.09 22.56 -11.76
CA LEU A 37 -17.22 23.45 -12.92
C LEU A 37 -18.69 23.64 -13.22
N SER A 38 -19.08 24.90 -13.43
CA SER A 38 -20.42 25.21 -13.90
C SER A 38 -20.57 24.78 -15.37
N ALA A 39 -21.80 24.61 -15.83
CA ALA A 39 -22.06 24.30 -17.24
C ALA A 39 -21.49 25.35 -18.21
N THR A 40 -21.34 26.60 -17.76
CA THR A 40 -20.76 27.67 -18.60
C THR A 40 -19.23 27.60 -18.66
N ASP A 41 -18.59 26.98 -17.67
CA ASP A 41 -17.13 26.86 -17.59
C ASP A 41 -16.61 25.53 -18.13
N SER A 42 -17.48 24.52 -18.27
CA SER A 42 -17.12 23.22 -18.83
C SER A 42 -17.10 23.25 -20.35
N LEU A 43 -16.09 22.62 -20.95
CA LEU A 43 -15.93 22.54 -22.41
C LEU A 43 -17.08 21.80 -23.11
N ASP A 44 -17.74 20.88 -22.39
CA ASP A 44 -18.85 20.06 -22.88
C ASP A 44 -20.23 20.63 -22.52
N GLY A 45 -20.29 21.77 -21.83
CA GLY A 45 -21.53 22.37 -21.35
C GLY A 45 -22.20 21.62 -20.19
N THR A 46 -21.55 20.64 -19.59
CA THR A 46 -22.12 19.86 -18.48
C THR A 46 -21.59 20.34 -17.12
N VAL A 47 -22.40 20.16 -16.07
CA VAL A 47 -21.96 20.50 -14.71
C VAL A 47 -21.05 19.39 -14.19
N GLN A 48 -19.76 19.71 -14.04
CA GLN A 48 -18.82 18.76 -13.44
C GLN A 48 -18.99 18.77 -11.92
N LYS A 49 -19.52 17.66 -11.38
CA LYS A 49 -19.76 17.52 -9.94
C LYS A 49 -18.46 17.19 -9.22
N ARG A 50 -18.27 17.86 -8.07
CA ARG A 50 -17.18 17.58 -7.15
C ARG A 50 -17.47 16.28 -6.38
N ILE A 51 -16.69 15.23 -6.62
CA ILE A 51 -16.80 13.95 -5.92
C ILE A 51 -15.83 13.94 -4.72
N ARG A 52 -16.30 13.51 -3.54
CA ARG A 52 -15.51 13.47 -2.30
C ARG A 52 -15.79 12.17 -1.55
N LEU A 53 -14.77 11.67 -0.85
CA LEU A 53 -14.92 10.48 -0.01
C LEU A 53 -15.84 10.78 1.17
N THR A 54 -16.61 9.78 1.55
CA THR A 54 -17.44 9.79 2.75
C THR A 54 -17.25 8.48 3.49
N TYR A 55 -17.34 8.53 4.82
CA TYR A 55 -17.44 7.35 5.66
C TYR A 55 -18.81 7.37 6.34
N LYS A 56 -19.63 6.36 6.05
CA LYS A 56 -21.06 6.34 6.41
C LYS A 56 -21.73 7.62 5.88
N SER A 57 -22.33 8.42 6.76
CA SER A 57 -22.96 9.69 6.37
C SER A 57 -22.05 10.91 6.55
N SER A 58 -20.76 10.73 6.84
CA SER A 58 -19.86 11.82 7.21
C SER A 58 -18.76 12.00 6.17
N PRO A 59 -18.64 13.20 5.56
CA PRO A 59 -17.53 13.52 4.66
C PRO A 59 -16.16 13.33 5.33
N ILE A 60 -15.18 12.90 4.54
CA ILE A 60 -13.77 12.87 4.94
C ILE A 60 -13.22 14.31 4.90
N ALA A 61 -12.73 14.76 6.05
CA ALA A 61 -12.17 16.11 6.28
C ALA A 61 -10.64 16.15 6.19
N ASP A 62 -9.97 15.03 6.42
CA ASP A 62 -8.52 14.88 6.31
C ASP A 62 -8.15 13.43 6.01
N PHE A 63 -7.01 13.23 5.35
CA PHE A 63 -6.41 11.92 5.16
C PHE A 63 -4.91 12.05 4.91
N GLY A 64 -4.19 10.97 5.15
CA GLY A 64 -2.76 10.92 4.91
C GLY A 64 -2.15 9.59 5.30
N VAL A 65 -0.83 9.59 5.44
CA VAL A 65 -0.06 8.38 5.75
C VAL A 65 0.38 8.42 7.20
N THR A 66 0.28 7.28 7.86
CA THR A 66 0.81 7.05 9.19
C THR A 66 1.98 6.10 9.10
N TYR A 67 3.03 6.41 9.86
CA TYR A 67 4.22 5.61 10.09
C TYR A 67 4.25 5.16 11.55
N GLY A 68 4.58 3.89 11.77
CA GLY A 68 4.69 3.34 13.10
C GLY A 68 5.20 1.91 13.11
N SER A 69 4.71 1.14 14.07
CA SER A 69 4.97 -0.29 14.15
C SER A 69 3.69 -1.10 14.32
N PHE A 70 3.76 -2.36 13.91
CA PHE A 70 2.74 -3.36 14.12
C PHE A 70 3.27 -4.45 15.06
N ASP A 71 2.48 -4.90 16.02
CA ASP A 71 2.89 -5.99 16.92
C ASP A 71 2.70 -7.35 16.24
N ALA A 72 3.76 -7.81 15.56
CA ALA A 72 3.81 -9.12 14.91
C ALA A 72 4.82 -10.03 15.63
N PRO A 73 4.39 -11.17 16.19
CA PRO A 73 5.30 -12.18 16.71
C PRO A 73 6.14 -12.78 15.57
N ASN A 74 7.24 -13.46 15.88
CA ASN A 74 8.19 -13.90 14.85
C ASN A 74 7.60 -14.95 13.91
N GLU A 75 6.71 -15.79 14.41
CA GLU A 75 5.98 -16.82 13.68
C GLU A 75 5.01 -16.26 12.62
N ASP A 76 4.55 -15.02 12.80
CA ASP A 76 3.62 -14.37 11.87
C ASP A 76 4.35 -13.52 10.80
N ARG A 77 5.68 -13.43 10.86
CA ARG A 77 6.46 -12.62 9.91
C ARG A 77 6.81 -13.43 8.67
N LEU A 78 6.50 -12.87 7.51
CA LEU A 78 6.89 -13.46 6.23
C LEU A 78 8.43 -13.46 6.06
N ALA A 79 8.98 -14.54 5.51
CA ALA A 79 10.36 -14.63 5.05
C ALA A 79 10.41 -15.30 3.67
N TYR A 80 11.28 -14.81 2.81
CA TYR A 80 11.52 -15.39 1.48
C TYR A 80 12.77 -16.28 1.53
N PHE A 81 12.76 -17.40 0.81
CA PHE A 81 13.92 -18.27 0.66
C PHE A 81 14.34 -18.31 -0.81
N ASP A 82 15.55 -17.83 -1.11
CA ASP A 82 16.14 -17.93 -2.44
C ASP A 82 16.85 -19.28 -2.59
N VAL A 83 16.33 -20.12 -3.48
CA VAL A 83 16.86 -21.46 -3.73
C VAL A 83 18.21 -21.42 -4.44
N SER A 84 18.53 -20.34 -5.15
CA SER A 84 19.73 -20.24 -5.96
C SER A 84 21.01 -20.10 -5.13
N ASP A 85 20.92 -19.40 -3.99
CA ASP A 85 22.04 -19.17 -3.07
C ASP A 85 21.80 -19.75 -1.66
N GLY A 86 20.57 -20.19 -1.37
CA GLY A 86 20.18 -20.73 -0.07
C GLY A 86 20.01 -19.66 1.02
N THR A 87 19.80 -18.41 0.64
CA THR A 87 19.66 -17.27 1.56
C THR A 87 18.21 -17.03 1.93
N PHE A 88 17.96 -16.70 3.21
CA PHE A 88 16.69 -16.18 3.68
C PHE A 88 16.69 -14.66 3.65
N TYR A 89 15.65 -14.07 3.08
CA TYR A 89 15.40 -12.64 3.08
C TYR A 89 14.20 -12.36 3.99
N PRO A 90 14.31 -11.44 4.96
CA PRO A 90 13.16 -11.05 5.75
C PRO A 90 12.11 -10.38 4.86
N GLY A 91 10.84 -10.52 5.23
CA GLY A 91 9.74 -9.75 4.68
C GLY A 91 9.77 -8.29 5.15
N GLN A 92 8.58 -7.68 5.24
CA GLN A 92 8.47 -6.33 5.79
C GLN A 92 8.87 -6.31 7.27
N ASP A 93 9.55 -5.24 7.69
CA ASP A 93 9.86 -5.04 9.11
C ASP A 93 8.60 -4.49 9.81
N PRO A 94 8.01 -5.20 10.79
CA PRO A 94 6.86 -4.68 11.53
C PRO A 94 7.19 -3.42 12.33
N ALA A 95 8.47 -3.11 12.59
CA ALA A 95 8.88 -1.85 13.20
C ALA A 95 8.93 -0.66 12.22
N ASP A 96 8.78 -0.90 10.91
CA ASP A 96 8.78 0.08 9.82
C ASP A 96 7.51 -0.05 8.97
N HIS A 97 6.35 0.14 9.61
CA HIS A 97 5.04 -0.13 9.00
C HIS A 97 4.27 1.15 8.66
N TYR A 98 3.45 1.07 7.60
CA TYR A 98 2.74 2.21 7.02
C TYR A 98 1.28 1.87 6.72
N TRP A 99 0.37 2.79 7.06
CA TRP A 99 -1.05 2.67 6.76
C TRP A 99 -1.66 4.04 6.43
N ILE A 100 -2.83 4.03 5.80
CA ILE A 100 -3.58 5.25 5.48
C ILE A 100 -4.55 5.55 6.62
N TYR A 101 -4.60 6.82 7.04
CA TYR A 101 -5.64 7.28 7.96
C TYR A 101 -6.63 8.18 7.23
N PHE A 102 -7.89 8.13 7.67
CA PHE A 102 -8.94 9.07 7.29
C PHE A 102 -9.55 9.67 8.54
N THR A 103 -9.88 10.96 8.48
CA THR A 103 -10.60 11.67 9.55
C THR A 103 -11.86 12.29 8.97
N THR A 104 -13.01 11.99 9.57
CA THR A 104 -14.28 12.58 9.15
C THR A 104 -14.48 13.99 9.71
N ILE A 105 -15.41 14.77 9.17
CA ILE A 105 -15.80 16.09 9.74
C ILE A 105 -16.31 15.98 11.19
N LYS A 106 -16.75 14.79 11.63
CA LYS A 106 -17.19 14.52 13.01
C LYS A 106 -16.03 14.13 13.93
N GLY A 107 -14.82 14.01 13.41
CA GLY A 107 -13.63 13.58 14.16
C GLY A 107 -13.48 12.07 14.29
N ASP A 108 -14.27 11.27 13.59
CA ASP A 108 -14.03 9.82 13.55
C ASP A 108 -12.75 9.53 12.76
N ARG A 109 -11.81 8.81 13.37
CA ARG A 109 -10.57 8.34 12.74
C ARG A 109 -10.74 6.89 12.29
N ILE A 110 -10.29 6.60 11.08
CA ILE A 110 -10.39 5.30 10.42
C ILE A 110 -9.01 4.94 9.89
N LEU A 111 -8.59 3.69 10.05
CA LEU A 111 -7.32 3.21 9.50
C LEU A 111 -7.59 2.20 8.38
N PHE A 112 -6.81 2.31 7.32
CA PHE A 112 -6.83 1.39 6.19
C PHE A 112 -5.41 0.89 5.91
N ASP A 113 -5.24 -0.42 5.93
CA ASP A 113 -3.94 -1.06 5.89
C ASP A 113 -3.92 -2.23 4.91
N CYS A 114 -3.05 -2.14 3.90
CA CYS A 114 -2.85 -3.19 2.90
C CYS A 114 -1.60 -4.04 3.17
N GLY A 115 -0.81 -3.74 4.20
CA GLY A 115 0.46 -4.39 4.47
C GLY A 115 0.39 -5.51 5.51
N LEU A 116 -0.71 -5.62 6.26
CA LEU A 116 -0.83 -6.63 7.33
C LEU A 116 -0.82 -8.08 6.85
N PHE A 117 -1.09 -8.31 5.56
CA PHE A 117 -0.95 -9.65 4.97
C PHE A 117 0.46 -10.23 5.17
N THR A 118 1.49 -9.38 5.20
CA THR A 118 2.88 -9.82 5.45
C THR A 118 3.16 -10.22 6.91
N PHE A 119 2.20 -9.97 7.79
CA PHE A 119 2.20 -10.30 9.21
C PHE A 119 1.10 -11.31 9.57
N ASN A 120 0.78 -12.23 8.65
CA ASN A 120 -0.22 -13.29 8.80
C ASN A 120 -1.65 -12.82 9.11
N MET A 121 -1.95 -11.52 8.93
CA MET A 121 -3.31 -10.99 9.02
C MET A 121 -3.98 -11.12 7.65
N CYS A 122 -4.53 -12.29 7.39
CA CYS A 122 -5.05 -12.72 6.10
C CYS A 122 -6.46 -12.19 5.76
N ASP A 123 -6.74 -10.94 6.12
CA ASP A 123 -8.01 -10.26 5.82
C ASP A 123 -7.97 -9.65 4.41
N MET A 124 -8.75 -10.25 3.52
CA MET A 124 -8.77 -9.94 2.11
C MET A 124 -10.15 -9.45 1.68
N VAL A 125 -10.20 -8.61 0.67
CA VAL A 125 -11.44 -8.25 -0.04
C VAL A 125 -11.47 -8.92 -1.40
N VAL A 126 -12.64 -9.39 -1.80
CA VAL A 126 -12.88 -9.82 -3.19
C VAL A 126 -12.74 -8.59 -4.08
N ALA A 127 -11.81 -8.63 -5.02
CA ALA A 127 -11.44 -7.48 -5.84
C ALA A 127 -12.47 -7.16 -6.92
N GLN A 128 -13.34 -8.09 -7.31
CA GLN A 128 -14.54 -7.78 -8.10
C GLN A 128 -15.64 -7.18 -7.21
N PRO A 129 -16.33 -6.10 -7.62
CA PRO A 129 -16.31 -5.45 -8.94
C PRO A 129 -15.41 -4.20 -9.01
N TYR A 130 -14.36 -4.12 -8.20
CA TYR A 130 -13.48 -2.94 -8.06
C TYR A 130 -12.35 -2.88 -9.10
N ASN A 131 -12.13 -3.94 -9.87
CA ASN A 131 -11.07 -3.99 -10.87
C ASN A 131 -11.19 -2.86 -11.91
N SER A 132 -10.05 -2.24 -12.21
CA SER A 132 -9.91 -1.23 -13.27
C SER A 132 -9.14 -1.85 -14.45
N PRO A 133 -9.52 -1.56 -15.71
CA PRO A 133 -8.75 -2.02 -16.87
C PRO A 133 -7.33 -1.43 -16.94
N GLU A 134 -7.07 -0.33 -16.21
CA GLU A 134 -5.73 0.29 -16.11
C GLU A 134 -4.80 -0.44 -15.14
N LEU A 135 -5.33 -1.38 -14.34
CA LEU A 135 -4.57 -2.13 -13.35
C LEU A 135 -4.59 -3.62 -13.68
N PRO A 136 -3.56 -4.38 -13.27
CA PRO A 136 -3.60 -5.84 -13.36
C PRO A 136 -4.85 -6.38 -12.64
N PRO A 137 -5.59 -7.32 -13.24
CA PRO A 137 -6.75 -7.90 -12.60
C PRO A 137 -6.31 -8.68 -11.35
N LEU A 138 -7.05 -8.49 -10.26
CA LEU A 138 -6.89 -9.23 -9.03
C LEU A 138 -8.20 -9.95 -8.71
N ASP A 139 -8.10 -11.13 -8.10
CA ASP A 139 -9.26 -11.83 -7.54
C ASP A 139 -9.52 -11.38 -6.10
N PHE A 140 -8.43 -11.15 -5.36
CA PHE A 140 -8.44 -10.69 -3.98
C PHE A 140 -7.39 -9.62 -3.76
N ALA A 141 -7.62 -8.73 -2.80
CA ALA A 141 -6.66 -7.72 -2.37
C ALA A 141 -6.58 -7.67 -0.84
N PRO A 142 -5.37 -7.52 -0.25
CA PRO A 142 -5.22 -7.33 1.18
C PRO A 142 -5.77 -5.96 1.60
N ALA A 143 -6.66 -5.96 2.57
CA ALA A 143 -7.40 -4.76 2.96
C ALA A 143 -7.95 -4.90 4.38
N PHE A 144 -7.14 -4.51 5.36
CA PHE A 144 -7.57 -4.40 6.73
C PHE A 144 -8.12 -3.00 7.00
N PHE A 145 -9.40 -2.93 7.38
CA PHE A 145 -10.10 -1.67 7.64
C PHE A 145 -10.50 -1.59 9.12
N ARG A 146 -9.80 -0.74 9.89
CA ARG A 146 -10.03 -0.57 11.33
C ARG A 146 -10.94 0.63 11.58
N GLU A 147 -12.18 0.34 11.95
CA GLU A 147 -13.17 1.33 12.38
C GLU A 147 -13.38 1.31 13.91
N ARG A 148 -14.07 2.34 14.42
CA ARG A 148 -14.34 2.54 15.87
C ARG A 148 -14.93 1.34 16.60
N THR A 149 -15.69 0.49 15.92
CA THR A 149 -16.27 -0.75 16.47
C THR A 149 -15.20 -1.81 16.71
N LEU A 150 -14.25 -1.97 15.78
CA LEU A 150 -13.10 -2.84 15.89
C LEU A 150 -12.10 -2.33 16.93
N ASP A 151 -11.90 -1.01 17.03
CA ASP A 151 -11.05 -0.40 18.07
C ASP A 151 -11.43 -0.79 19.50
N ARG A 152 -12.71 -1.12 19.74
CA ARG A 152 -13.20 -1.51 21.07
C ARG A 152 -13.05 -3.00 21.35
N SER A 153 -12.89 -3.82 20.31
CA SER A 153 -12.93 -5.28 20.40
C SER A 153 -11.58 -5.94 20.15
N LEU A 154 -10.67 -5.26 19.47
CA LEU A 154 -9.33 -5.76 19.19
C LEU A 154 -8.31 -5.11 20.13
N PRO A 155 -7.27 -5.86 20.56
CA PRO A 155 -6.11 -5.26 21.20
C PRO A 155 -5.44 -4.28 20.24
N ASP A 156 -4.72 -3.30 20.80
CA ASP A 156 -4.04 -2.32 19.95
C ASP A 156 -2.78 -2.93 19.34
N LEU A 157 -2.90 -3.38 18.09
CA LEU A 157 -1.78 -3.97 17.34
C LEU A 157 -0.90 -2.91 16.67
N HIS A 158 -1.34 -1.66 16.60
CA HIS A 158 -0.61 -0.58 15.92
C HIS A 158 -0.04 0.38 16.95
N THR A 159 1.23 0.73 16.82
CA THR A 159 1.84 1.84 17.57
C THR A 159 2.22 2.94 16.60
N GLU A 160 1.42 4.01 16.58
CA GLU A 160 1.66 5.20 15.77
C GLU A 160 2.87 5.98 16.28
N ARG A 161 3.80 6.32 15.38
CA ARG A 161 4.94 7.19 15.68
C ARG A 161 4.79 8.57 15.02
N ARG A 162 4.24 8.61 13.80
CA ARG A 162 4.04 9.85 13.06
C ARG A 162 2.91 9.71 12.06
N SER A 163 2.09 10.74 11.92
CA SER A 163 1.13 10.86 10.81
C SER A 163 1.36 12.19 10.09
N MET A 164 1.19 12.18 8.78
CA MET A 164 1.24 13.39 7.97
C MET A 164 0.04 13.45 7.04
N SER A 165 -0.69 14.56 7.14
CA SER A 165 -1.80 14.86 6.25
C SER A 165 -1.26 15.15 4.85
N VAL A 166 -1.83 14.46 3.86
CA VAL A 166 -1.59 14.76 2.45
C VAL A 166 -2.47 15.94 2.03
N LEU A 167 -3.71 16.01 2.54
CA LEU A 167 -4.66 17.07 2.18
C LEU A 167 -4.22 18.46 2.67
N ARG A 168 -3.53 18.56 3.81
CA ARG A 168 -3.07 19.82 4.43
C ARG A 168 -1.61 20.14 4.08
N ASN A 169 -1.00 19.38 3.17
CA ASN A 169 0.37 19.64 2.73
C ASN A 169 0.37 20.56 1.49
N ASP A 170 0.56 21.86 1.71
CA ASP A 170 0.49 22.87 0.63
C ASP A 170 1.52 22.66 -0.49
N SER A 171 2.71 22.11 -0.16
CA SER A 171 3.71 21.77 -1.18
C SER A 171 3.26 20.64 -2.08
N LEU A 172 2.69 19.57 -1.51
CA LEU A 172 2.14 18.45 -2.28
C LEU A 172 0.92 18.90 -3.09
N GLY A 173 0.00 19.65 -2.48
CA GLY A 173 -1.20 20.16 -3.18
C GLY A 173 -0.84 20.99 -4.41
N ARG A 174 0.13 21.91 -4.28
CA ARG A 174 0.61 22.71 -5.42
C ARG A 174 1.31 21.85 -6.47
N ALA A 175 2.14 20.89 -6.07
CA ALA A 175 2.81 19.99 -7.00
C ALA A 175 1.82 19.12 -7.78
N MET A 176 0.79 18.57 -7.13
CA MET A 176 -0.25 17.76 -7.78
C MET A 176 -1.12 18.59 -8.72
N LEU A 177 -1.50 19.81 -8.34
CA LEU A 177 -2.21 20.74 -9.22
C LEU A 177 -1.41 21.03 -10.50
N GLN A 178 -0.09 21.24 -10.39
CA GLN A 178 0.76 21.47 -11.57
C GLN A 178 0.89 20.24 -12.47
N ALA A 179 0.90 19.04 -11.89
CA ALA A 179 0.97 17.78 -12.63
C ALA A 179 -0.27 17.56 -13.51
N LEU A 180 -1.47 17.85 -12.97
CA LEU A 180 -2.75 17.63 -13.64
C LEU A 180 -2.99 18.51 -14.87
N HIS A 181 -2.56 19.78 -14.85
CA HIS A 181 -2.92 20.74 -15.89
C HIS A 181 -2.06 20.63 -17.18
N GLY A 182 -1.33 19.53 -17.38
CA GLY A 182 -0.63 19.23 -18.63
C GLY A 182 0.46 20.22 -19.06
N GLY A 183 0.74 21.24 -18.25
CA GLY A 183 1.66 22.35 -18.57
C GLY A 183 3.14 21.99 -18.51
N GLY A 184 3.50 20.71 -18.58
CA GLY A 184 4.87 20.25 -18.37
C GLY A 184 5.37 20.58 -16.96
N GLY A 185 4.54 20.29 -15.95
CA GLY A 185 4.91 20.46 -14.54
C GLY A 185 6.32 19.91 -14.30
N ASP A 186 7.18 20.74 -13.72
CA ASP A 186 8.58 20.40 -13.50
C ASP A 186 8.67 19.12 -12.65
N SER A 187 9.06 18.01 -13.30
CA SER A 187 9.22 16.70 -12.65
C SER A 187 10.11 16.80 -11.40
N ILE A 188 11.06 17.74 -11.39
CA ILE A 188 11.92 18.00 -10.23
C ILE A 188 11.12 18.58 -9.07
N THR A 189 10.16 19.48 -9.33
CA THR A 189 9.29 20.06 -8.31
C THR A 189 8.37 19.00 -7.68
N ILE A 190 7.79 18.12 -8.50
CA ILE A 190 6.97 17.00 -8.00
C ILE A 190 7.82 16.04 -7.16
N ALA A 191 8.95 15.59 -7.70
CA ALA A 191 9.86 14.68 -7.00
C ALA A 191 10.36 15.28 -5.68
N ARG A 192 10.66 16.58 -5.65
CA ARG A 192 11.08 17.27 -4.41
C ARG A 192 9.98 17.32 -3.37
N ALA A 193 8.74 17.62 -3.77
CA ALA A 193 7.60 17.67 -2.84
C ALA A 193 7.31 16.28 -2.26
N VAL A 194 7.32 15.24 -3.10
CA VAL A 194 7.14 13.84 -2.69
C VAL A 194 8.27 13.39 -1.76
N SER A 195 9.54 13.64 -2.14
CA SER A 195 10.70 13.33 -1.30
C SER A 195 10.59 13.98 0.08
N THR A 196 10.33 15.29 0.11
CA THR A 196 10.21 16.04 1.37
C THR A 196 9.10 15.49 2.26
N PHE A 197 7.96 15.09 1.67
CA PHE A 197 6.87 14.46 2.42
C PHE A 197 7.29 13.10 3.00
N MET A 198 7.89 12.23 2.19
CA MET A 198 8.28 10.88 2.63
C MET A 198 9.43 10.93 3.65
N GLU A 199 10.41 11.81 3.47
CA GLU A 199 11.47 12.05 4.46
C GLU A 199 10.89 12.62 5.76
N GLY A 200 9.93 13.53 5.65
CA GLY A 200 9.17 14.05 6.77
C GLY A 200 8.37 12.97 7.50
N LEU A 201 7.86 11.95 6.81
CA LEU A 201 7.10 10.87 7.41
C LEU A 201 8.02 9.86 8.12
N THR A 202 9.13 9.52 7.48
CA THR A 202 10.02 8.43 7.91
C THR A 202 11.18 8.90 8.81
N ALA A 203 11.41 10.22 8.91
CA ALA A 203 12.57 10.82 9.58
C ALA A 203 13.93 10.37 9.02
N ARG A 204 13.98 9.89 7.78
CA ARG A 204 15.18 9.42 7.09
C ARG A 204 15.20 9.95 5.66
N THR A 205 16.38 10.00 5.06
CA THR A 205 16.52 10.28 3.63
C THR A 205 15.90 9.17 2.80
N VAL A 206 15.14 9.55 1.76
CA VAL A 206 14.46 8.60 0.87
C VAL A 206 15.24 8.50 -0.43
N PRO A 207 15.62 7.30 -0.89
CA PRO A 207 16.30 7.13 -2.17
C PRO A 207 15.48 7.72 -3.32
N MET A 208 16.14 8.38 -4.28
CA MET A 208 15.44 8.95 -5.44
C MET A 208 14.74 7.88 -6.30
N SER A 209 15.19 6.62 -6.26
CA SER A 209 14.48 5.49 -6.89
C SER A 209 13.08 5.31 -6.31
N ASP A 210 12.95 5.43 -4.99
CA ASP A 210 11.71 5.22 -4.26
C ASP A 210 10.76 6.39 -4.49
N VAL A 211 11.30 7.61 -4.56
CA VAL A 211 10.57 8.81 -4.97
C VAL A 211 10.05 8.66 -6.40
N ALA A 212 10.91 8.25 -7.33
CA ALA A 212 10.53 8.05 -8.73
C ALA A 212 9.45 6.96 -8.89
N ALA A 213 9.59 5.85 -8.16
CA ALA A 213 8.60 4.79 -8.12
C ALA A 213 7.26 5.28 -7.56
N THR A 214 7.27 6.05 -6.48
CA THR A 214 6.07 6.66 -5.87
C THR A 214 5.36 7.57 -6.86
N VAL A 215 6.10 8.41 -7.60
CA VAL A 215 5.53 9.27 -8.65
C VAL A 215 4.94 8.42 -9.80
N GLY A 216 5.64 7.35 -10.20
CA GLY A 216 5.15 6.41 -11.21
C GLY A 216 3.84 5.73 -10.81
N TYR A 217 3.75 5.19 -9.59
CA TYR A 217 2.52 4.61 -9.06
C TYR A 217 1.41 5.64 -8.90
N THR A 218 1.74 6.87 -8.48
CA THR A 218 0.75 7.96 -8.36
C THR A 218 0.07 8.20 -9.69
N LYS A 219 0.84 8.31 -10.79
CA LYS A 219 0.29 8.47 -12.13
C LYS A 219 -0.64 7.32 -12.51
N LEU A 220 -0.18 6.07 -12.33
CA LEU A 220 -0.98 4.88 -12.63
C LEU A 220 -2.31 4.87 -11.84
N TYR A 221 -2.28 5.26 -10.56
CA TYR A 221 -3.47 5.32 -9.72
C TYR A 221 -4.38 6.50 -10.06
N CYS A 222 -3.83 7.65 -10.49
CA CYS A 222 -4.60 8.75 -11.05
C CYS A 222 -5.38 8.30 -12.29
N ASP A 223 -4.71 7.64 -13.25
CA ASP A 223 -5.34 7.18 -14.49
C ASP A 223 -6.49 6.20 -14.18
N ALA A 224 -6.25 5.22 -13.29
CA ALA A 224 -7.27 4.27 -12.86
C ALA A 224 -8.45 4.93 -12.12
N LEU A 225 -8.19 5.93 -11.28
CA LEU A 225 -9.21 6.64 -10.52
C LEU A 225 -10.03 7.59 -11.40
N ALA A 226 -9.37 8.31 -12.31
CA ALA A 226 -10.01 9.17 -13.30
C ALA A 226 -11.01 8.39 -14.14
N LEU A 227 -10.62 7.23 -14.67
CA LEU A 227 -11.51 6.35 -15.42
C LEU A 227 -12.73 5.90 -14.59
N ASN A 228 -12.52 5.52 -13.32
CA ASN A 228 -13.59 5.11 -12.42
C ASN A 228 -14.56 6.26 -12.09
N LEU A 229 -14.06 7.49 -12.00
CA LEU A 229 -14.87 8.69 -11.78
C LEU A 229 -15.66 9.07 -13.03
N GLU A 230 -15.02 9.04 -14.20
CA GLU A 230 -15.65 9.34 -15.50
C GLU A 230 -16.77 8.37 -15.85
N THR A 231 -16.50 7.06 -15.70
CA THR A 231 -17.48 6.00 -15.99
C THR A 231 -18.50 5.78 -14.85
N GLU A 232 -18.33 6.49 -13.74
CA GLU A 232 -19.09 6.31 -12.50
C GLU A 232 -19.17 4.85 -12.04
N ALA A 233 -18.13 4.05 -12.32
CA ALA A 233 -18.08 2.61 -12.01
C ALA A 233 -18.38 2.33 -10.53
N TRP A 234 -17.97 3.25 -9.66
CA TRP A 234 -18.17 3.18 -8.21
C TRP A 234 -19.63 3.09 -7.78
N LYS A 235 -20.60 3.53 -8.61
CA LYS A 235 -22.02 3.41 -8.31
C LYS A 235 -22.53 1.97 -8.37
N LYS A 236 -21.77 1.07 -9.02
CA LYS A 236 -22.09 -0.36 -9.14
C LYS A 236 -21.44 -1.20 -8.05
N TRP A 237 -20.55 -0.62 -7.26
CA TRP A 237 -19.87 -1.33 -6.19
C TRP A 237 -20.83 -1.66 -5.04
N PRO A 238 -20.67 -2.81 -4.37
CA PRO A 238 -21.51 -3.15 -3.24
C PRO A 238 -21.25 -2.19 -2.08
N GLN A 239 -22.29 -1.90 -1.30
CA GLN A 239 -22.19 -1.01 -0.13
C GLN A 239 -21.18 -1.50 0.91
N SER A 240 -20.97 -2.81 0.98
CA SER A 240 -19.95 -3.44 1.82
C SER A 240 -19.16 -4.42 0.97
N PRO A 241 -17.82 -4.33 0.95
CA PRO A 241 -17.00 -5.28 0.23
C PRO A 241 -17.17 -6.68 0.82
N GLN A 242 -17.20 -7.69 -0.04
CA GLN A 242 -17.11 -9.06 0.41
C GLN A 242 -15.71 -9.29 0.97
N ARG A 243 -15.65 -9.68 2.24
CA ARG A 243 -14.40 -10.02 2.93
C ARG A 243 -14.25 -11.53 3.00
N VAL A 244 -13.02 -11.97 2.86
CA VAL A 244 -12.64 -13.36 3.03
C VAL A 244 -11.40 -13.41 3.91
N ILE A 245 -11.33 -14.43 4.76
CA ILE A 245 -10.12 -14.74 5.50
C ILE A 245 -9.42 -15.81 4.69
N GLU A 246 -8.24 -15.51 4.16
CA GLU A 246 -7.39 -16.52 3.54
C GLU A 246 -6.83 -17.41 4.66
N GLN A 247 -7.44 -18.59 4.84
CA GLN A 247 -7.11 -19.50 5.94
C GLN A 247 -5.77 -20.21 5.73
N ASP A 248 -5.27 -20.23 4.48
CA ASP A 248 -4.07 -20.96 4.13
C ASP A 248 -3.34 -20.33 2.92
N PRO A 249 -2.65 -19.19 3.15
CA PRO A 249 -1.93 -18.52 2.07
C PRO A 249 -0.78 -19.39 1.57
N GLY A 250 -1.00 -20.07 0.44
CA GLY A 250 0.02 -20.85 -0.26
C GLY A 250 -0.11 -22.38 -0.20
N GLN A 251 -1.02 -22.95 0.59
CA GLN A 251 -1.37 -24.38 0.45
C GLN A 251 -2.45 -24.54 -0.61
N LEU A 252 -2.03 -24.83 -1.83
CA LEU A 252 -2.93 -25.38 -2.84
C LEU A 252 -3.14 -26.85 -2.47
N ASP A 253 -4.40 -27.32 -2.35
CA ASP A 253 -4.75 -28.70 -2.00
C ASP A 253 -4.09 -29.78 -2.92
N ASP A 254 -3.54 -29.38 -4.08
CA ASP A 254 -2.80 -30.24 -5.01
C ASP A 254 -1.28 -30.35 -4.69
N ALA A 255 -0.76 -29.64 -3.68
CA ALA A 255 0.67 -29.52 -3.38
C ALA A 255 1.25 -30.62 -2.49
N TYR A 256 0.45 -31.61 -2.06
CA TYR A 256 0.91 -32.67 -1.15
C TYR A 256 2.15 -33.44 -1.63
N ASN A 257 2.39 -33.53 -2.94
CA ASN A 257 3.59 -34.16 -3.48
C ASN A 257 4.85 -33.26 -3.48
N GLU A 258 4.69 -31.94 -3.51
CA GLU A 258 5.82 -30.99 -3.53
C GLU A 258 6.30 -30.65 -2.12
N GLU A 259 5.40 -30.58 -1.14
CA GLU A 259 5.73 -30.33 0.27
C GLU A 259 6.66 -31.40 0.86
N GLU A 260 6.43 -32.68 0.54
CA GLU A 260 7.29 -33.76 1.02
C GLU A 260 8.72 -33.62 0.46
N SER A 261 8.84 -33.21 -0.81
CA SER A 261 10.14 -32.98 -1.46
C SER A 261 10.89 -31.80 -0.84
N TRP A 262 10.19 -30.71 -0.51
CA TRP A 262 10.75 -29.54 0.14
C TRP A 262 11.15 -29.84 1.60
N PHE A 263 10.31 -30.57 2.33
CA PHE A 263 10.58 -30.96 3.70
C PHE A 263 11.80 -31.89 3.79
N GLU A 264 11.92 -32.84 2.87
CA GLU A 264 13.10 -33.70 2.74
C GLU A 264 14.36 -32.91 2.33
N TYR A 265 14.24 -31.91 1.46
CA TYR A 265 15.33 -30.99 1.16
C TYR A 265 15.80 -30.24 2.42
N MET A 266 14.87 -29.67 3.20
CA MET A 266 15.18 -28.94 4.43
C MET A 266 15.80 -29.84 5.52
N LYS A 267 15.34 -31.09 5.64
CA LYS A 267 15.99 -32.10 6.51
C LYS A 267 17.44 -32.35 6.08
N LYS A 268 17.69 -32.59 4.79
CA LYS A 268 19.04 -32.81 4.25
C LYS A 268 19.95 -31.60 4.48
N TRP A 269 19.43 -30.40 4.26
CA TRP A 269 20.17 -29.15 4.49
C TRP A 269 20.55 -28.96 5.97
N ARG A 270 19.62 -29.19 6.90
CA ARG A 270 19.90 -29.16 8.36
C ARG A 270 20.91 -30.23 8.78
N ALA A 271 20.87 -31.42 8.16
CA ALA A 271 21.85 -32.47 8.42
C ALA A 271 23.25 -32.10 7.92
N GLY A 272 23.37 -31.57 6.68
CA GLY A 272 24.66 -31.19 6.09
C GLY A 272 25.32 -29.96 6.74
N SER A 273 24.53 -29.01 7.23
CA SER A 273 25.04 -27.81 7.92
C SER A 273 25.61 -28.12 9.31
N ARG A 274 25.09 -29.12 10.02
CA ARG A 274 25.68 -29.61 11.29
C ARG A 274 27.07 -30.21 11.07
N THR A 275 27.28 -30.95 9.99
CA THR A 275 28.56 -31.61 9.67
C THR A 275 29.65 -30.61 9.23
N ARG A 276 29.27 -29.46 8.65
CA ARG A 276 30.24 -28.41 8.29
C ARG A 276 30.69 -27.56 9.49
N LYS A 277 29.83 -27.34 10.48
CA LYS A 277 30.21 -26.61 11.71
C LYS A 277 31.22 -27.38 12.58
N SER A 278 31.26 -28.71 12.51
CA SER A 278 32.25 -29.52 13.26
C SER A 278 33.65 -29.53 12.66
N LEU A 279 33.86 -28.98 11.46
CA LEU A 279 35.17 -28.93 10.77
C LEU A 279 35.85 -27.55 10.84
N LEU A 280 35.22 -26.56 11.48
CA LEU A 280 35.69 -25.17 11.51
C LEU A 280 35.92 -24.62 12.93
N LEU A 281 36.10 -25.49 13.92
CA LEU A 281 36.64 -25.10 15.23
C LEU A 281 38.16 -25.28 15.22
N PRO A 282 38.96 -24.20 15.25
CA PRO A 282 40.39 -24.33 15.48
C PRO A 282 40.64 -24.65 16.96
N LEU A 283 41.53 -25.62 17.20
CA LEU A 283 42.22 -25.80 18.48
C LEU A 283 43.13 -24.60 18.77
#